data_AF-A0A7S2ECU0-F1
#
_entry.id   AF-A0A7S2ECU0-F1
#
_cell.length_a   1.000
_cell.length_b   1.000
_cell.length_c   1.000
_cell.angle_alpha   90.00
_cell.angle_beta   90.00
_cell.angle_gamma   90.00
#
_symmetry.space_group_name_H-M   'P 1'
#
loop_
_entity.id
_entity.type
_entity.pdbx_description
1 polymer ?
#
loop_
_entity_poly.entity_id
_entity_poly.type
_entity_poly.pdbx_seq_one_letter_code
_entity_poly.pdbx_strand_id
1 'polypeptide(L)'
;KRMAVPDGDGPGVRIIANVREPLDRAWSSYRYNYVQPALEKARKGRVKGLEKKMPDEHYEPYLMTFEEMVRAELDVLRECFAPGGPGEVEARNKYGVRSWIQHEFERRDREGSPPLISPDEHCYGDRMSKEIPRPQWANMVAAHPEKIYNVKNLHLVQSLVGRGLYALTLEWWYAAFPAEDI
;
A
#
# COMPACT_ATOMS: atom_id res chain seq x y z
N LYS A 1 26.69 -0.10 30.62
CA LYS A 1 26.24 -1.51 30.75
C LYS A 1 25.79 -1.97 29.37
N ARG A 2 26.63 -2.71 28.64
CA ARG A 2 26.26 -3.31 27.35
C ARG A 2 25.17 -4.36 27.63
N MET A 3 24.04 -4.28 26.94
CA MET A 3 23.12 -5.42 26.89
C MET A 3 23.75 -6.44 25.95
N ALA A 4 24.18 -7.55 26.52
CA ALA A 4 24.50 -8.74 25.76
C ALA A 4 23.22 -9.19 25.05
N VAL A 5 23.25 -9.26 23.73
CA VAL A 5 22.34 -10.11 22.98
C VAL A 5 22.78 -11.54 23.31
N PRO A 6 21.92 -12.41 23.84
CA PRO A 6 22.29 -13.79 24.07
C PRO A 6 22.58 -14.43 22.71
N ASP A 7 23.74 -15.06 22.57
CA ASP A 7 24.02 -16.02 21.50
C ASP A 7 22.99 -17.15 21.61
N GLY A 8 21.92 -17.03 20.83
CA GLY A 8 20.78 -17.92 20.85
C GLY A 8 20.99 -19.08 19.90
N ASP A 9 21.48 -20.19 20.44
CA ASP A 9 21.46 -21.55 19.86
C ASP A 9 20.02 -22.12 19.73
N GLY A 10 19.07 -21.31 19.28
CA GLY A 10 17.74 -21.76 18.86
C GLY A 10 17.77 -22.21 17.40
N PRO A 11 16.89 -23.13 16.95
CA PRO A 11 16.78 -23.44 15.53
C PRO A 11 16.55 -22.13 14.77
N GLY A 12 17.54 -21.73 13.96
CA GLY A 12 17.52 -20.48 13.21
C GLY A 12 16.18 -20.31 12.50
N VAL A 13 15.51 -19.18 12.75
CA VAL A 13 14.22 -18.89 12.15
C VAL A 13 14.43 -18.82 10.64
N ARG A 14 13.78 -19.71 9.89
CA ARG A 14 13.80 -19.67 8.42
C ARG A 14 12.60 -18.89 7.94
N ILE A 15 12.86 -17.85 7.16
CA ILE A 15 11.82 -17.04 6.54
C ILE A 15 11.46 -17.70 5.21
N ILE A 16 10.18 -17.66 4.84
CA ILE A 16 9.71 -18.10 3.52
C ILE A 16 8.96 -16.94 2.90
N ALA A 17 9.59 -16.27 1.94
CA ALA A 17 8.97 -15.20 1.17
C ALA A 17 8.17 -15.78 -0.01
N ASN A 18 6.87 -15.49 -0.07
CA ASN A 18 6.02 -15.82 -1.21
C ASN A 18 5.83 -14.59 -2.07
N VAL A 19 6.41 -14.60 -3.27
CA VAL A 19 6.31 -13.52 -4.25
C VAL A 19 5.26 -13.90 -5.31
N ARG A 20 4.47 -12.92 -5.76
CA ARG A 20 3.47 -13.08 -6.83
C ARG A 20 3.69 -12.00 -7.89
N GLU A 21 3.21 -12.28 -9.10
CA GLU A 21 3.18 -11.28 -10.16
C GLU A 21 2.39 -10.04 -9.68
N PRO A 22 2.93 -8.82 -9.85
CA PRO A 22 2.35 -7.59 -9.32
C PRO A 22 0.91 -7.30 -9.72
N LEU A 23 0.54 -7.46 -11.00
CA LEU A 23 -0.81 -7.18 -11.49
C LEU A 23 -1.82 -8.20 -10.96
N ASP A 24 -1.48 -9.49 -10.94
CA ASP A 24 -2.29 -10.55 -10.34
C ASP A 24 -2.52 -10.28 -8.85
N ARG A 25 -1.47 -9.83 -8.15
CA ARG A 25 -1.55 -9.47 -6.73
C ARG A 25 -2.47 -8.28 -6.51
N ALA A 26 -2.38 -7.25 -7.35
CA ALA A 26 -3.21 -6.06 -7.30
C ALA A 26 -4.68 -6.39 -7.59
N TRP A 27 -4.95 -7.16 -8.65
CA TRP A 27 -6.29 -7.62 -9.00
C TRP A 27 -6.92 -8.47 -7.88
N SER A 28 -6.15 -9.40 -7.31
CA SER A 28 -6.61 -10.19 -6.16
C SER A 28 -6.94 -9.31 -4.96
N SER A 29 -6.12 -8.30 -4.65
CA SER A 29 -6.42 -7.32 -3.62
C SER A 29 -7.71 -6.54 -3.90
N TYR A 30 -7.92 -6.10 -5.14
CA TYR A 30 -9.12 -5.38 -5.55
C TYR A 30 -10.38 -6.21 -5.31
N ARG A 31 -10.39 -7.45 -5.78
CA ARG A 31 -11.53 -8.37 -5.61
C ARG A 31 -11.83 -8.63 -4.13
N TYR A 32 -10.79 -8.90 -3.34
CA TYR A 32 -10.97 -9.30 -1.94
C TYR A 32 -11.30 -8.12 -1.02
N ASN A 33 -10.62 -6.98 -1.18
CA ASN A 33 -10.69 -5.87 -0.22
C ASN A 33 -11.69 -4.78 -0.60
N TYR A 34 -12.09 -4.71 -1.88
CA TYR A 34 -13.08 -3.76 -2.35
C TYR A 34 -14.36 -4.43 -2.82
N VAL A 35 -14.29 -5.27 -3.87
CA VAL A 35 -15.51 -5.81 -4.52
C VAL A 35 -16.37 -6.59 -3.54
N GLN A 36 -15.80 -7.57 -2.83
CA GLN A 36 -16.57 -8.40 -1.90
C GLN A 36 -17.21 -7.58 -0.76
N PRO A 37 -16.48 -6.69 -0.06
CA PRO A 37 -17.09 -5.80 0.93
C PRO A 37 -18.13 -4.85 0.34
N ALA A 38 -17.92 -4.29 -0.85
CA ALA A 38 -18.86 -3.36 -1.48
C ALA A 38 -20.20 -4.04 -1.80
N LEU A 39 -20.14 -5.23 -2.41
CA LEU A 39 -21.32 -6.06 -2.68
C LEU A 39 -22.03 -6.47 -1.38
N GLU A 40 -21.27 -6.87 -0.35
CA GLU A 40 -21.84 -7.19 0.97
C GLU A 40 -22.60 -5.99 1.58
N LYS A 41 -22.05 -4.78 1.48
CA LYS A 41 -22.70 -3.55 1.95
C LYS A 41 -23.99 -3.26 1.16
N ALA A 42 -23.96 -3.43 -0.15
CA ALA A 42 -25.11 -3.20 -1.02
C ALA A 42 -26.25 -4.21 -0.74
N ARG A 43 -25.94 -5.50 -0.66
CA ARG A 43 -26.90 -6.57 -0.31
C ARG A 43 -27.58 -6.31 1.04
N LYS A 44 -26.85 -5.73 2.00
CA LYS A 44 -27.35 -5.35 3.33
C LYS A 44 -28.21 -4.08 3.34
N GLY A 45 -28.44 -3.43 2.19
CA GLY A 45 -29.19 -2.17 2.10
C GLY A 45 -28.49 -0.99 2.77
N ARG A 46 -27.15 -1.03 2.86
CA ARG A 46 -26.33 0.02 3.48
C ARG A 46 -25.76 1.01 2.45
N VAL A 47 -26.32 1.01 1.25
CA VAL A 47 -26.03 1.97 0.19
C VAL A 47 -27.33 2.71 -0.12
N LYS A 48 -27.31 4.04 -0.03
CA LYS A 48 -28.47 4.88 -0.27
C LYS A 48 -28.88 4.79 -1.74
N GLY A 49 -30.16 4.66 -2.02
CA GLY A 49 -30.70 4.63 -3.39
C GLY A 49 -30.61 3.29 -4.11
N LEU A 50 -30.03 2.25 -3.49
CA LEU A 50 -29.98 0.91 -4.07
C LEU A 50 -30.93 -0.05 -3.34
N GLU A 51 -31.55 -0.94 -4.12
CA GLU A 51 -32.40 -1.99 -3.60
C GLU A 51 -31.56 -3.07 -2.88
N LYS A 52 -32.07 -3.60 -1.76
CA LYS A 52 -31.39 -4.62 -0.95
C LYS A 52 -31.74 -6.03 -1.42
N LYS A 53 -30.88 -7.00 -1.13
CA LYS A 53 -31.06 -8.43 -1.46
C LYS A 53 -31.18 -8.73 -2.97
N MET A 54 -30.65 -7.86 -3.82
CA MET A 54 -30.53 -8.12 -5.25
C MET A 54 -29.31 -9.03 -5.53
N PRO A 55 -29.26 -9.70 -6.68
CA PRO A 55 -28.07 -10.46 -7.10
C PRO A 55 -26.89 -9.52 -7.40
N ASP A 56 -25.67 -10.05 -7.43
CA ASP A 56 -24.45 -9.23 -7.50
C ASP A 56 -24.36 -8.42 -8.80
N GLU A 57 -24.87 -8.97 -9.91
CA GLU A 57 -24.95 -8.35 -11.23
C GLU A 57 -25.76 -7.06 -11.21
N HIS A 58 -26.72 -6.93 -10.29
CA HIS A 58 -27.47 -5.68 -10.09
C HIS A 58 -26.57 -4.57 -9.54
N TYR A 59 -25.57 -4.92 -8.71
CA TYR A 59 -24.69 -3.97 -8.05
C TYR A 59 -23.40 -3.68 -8.82
N GLU A 60 -22.98 -4.56 -9.73
CA GLU A 60 -21.75 -4.42 -10.51
C GLU A 60 -21.58 -3.07 -11.22
N PRO A 61 -22.63 -2.48 -11.86
CA PRO A 61 -22.52 -1.16 -12.48
C PRO A 61 -22.17 -0.03 -11.50
N TYR A 62 -22.46 -0.23 -10.21
CA TYR A 62 -22.17 0.74 -9.16
C TYR A 62 -20.81 0.48 -8.48
N LEU A 63 -20.03 -0.49 -8.92
CA LEU A 63 -18.68 -0.70 -8.40
C LEU A 63 -17.66 0.21 -9.11
N MET A 64 -16.67 0.66 -8.35
CA MET A 64 -15.42 1.19 -8.91
C MET A 64 -14.72 0.07 -9.65
N THR A 65 -14.30 0.34 -10.88
CA THR A 65 -13.48 -0.57 -11.66
C THR A 65 -12.06 -0.61 -11.08
N PHE A 66 -11.32 -1.66 -11.43
CA PHE A 66 -9.94 -1.77 -11.03
C PHE A 66 -9.09 -0.62 -11.58
N GLU A 67 -9.33 -0.25 -12.84
CA GLU A 67 -8.64 0.82 -13.55
C GLU A 67 -8.89 2.19 -12.92
N GLU A 68 -10.11 2.49 -12.47
CA GLU A 68 -10.41 3.73 -11.75
C GLU A 68 -9.63 3.80 -10.44
N MET A 69 -9.63 2.72 -9.66
CA MET A 69 -8.89 2.67 -8.38
C MET A 69 -7.37 2.76 -8.61
N VAL A 70 -6.84 2.09 -9.65
CA VAL A 70 -5.42 2.18 -10.01
C VAL A 70 -5.04 3.58 -10.47
N ARG A 71 -5.86 4.25 -11.28
CA ARG A 71 -5.58 5.63 -11.72
C ARG A 71 -5.52 6.60 -10.55
N ALA A 72 -6.44 6.49 -9.60
CA ALA A 72 -6.42 7.31 -8.38
C ALA A 72 -5.11 7.13 -7.59
N GLU A 73 -4.60 5.90 -7.50
CA GLU A 73 -3.32 5.59 -6.85
C GLU A 73 -2.12 6.15 -7.65
N LEU A 74 -2.14 6.06 -8.98
CA LEU A 74 -1.03 6.52 -9.83
C LEU A 74 -0.77 8.02 -9.73
N ASP A 75 -1.79 8.84 -9.54
CA ASP A 75 -1.60 10.28 -9.43
C ASP A 75 -0.79 10.66 -8.17
N VAL A 76 -1.07 10.00 -7.04
CA VAL A 76 -0.29 10.18 -5.80
C VAL A 76 1.11 9.61 -5.93
N LEU A 77 1.25 8.42 -6.52
CA LEU A 77 2.55 7.77 -6.66
C LEU A 77 3.49 8.55 -7.59
N ARG A 78 2.96 9.18 -8.65
CA ARG A 78 3.75 10.02 -9.56
C ARG A 78 4.38 11.21 -8.84
N GLU A 79 3.60 11.91 -8.03
CA GLU A 79 4.10 13.02 -7.23
C GLU A 79 5.11 12.51 -6.19
N CYS A 80 4.77 11.42 -5.51
CA CYS A 80 5.59 10.91 -4.43
C CYS A 80 6.95 10.35 -4.87
N PHE A 81 7.00 9.70 -6.03
CA PHE A 81 8.21 9.07 -6.58
C PHE A 81 8.96 9.97 -7.56
N ALA A 82 8.50 11.20 -7.78
CA ALA A 82 9.28 12.18 -8.53
C ALA A 82 10.65 12.38 -7.82
N PRO A 83 11.74 12.65 -8.57
CA PRO A 83 13.02 12.99 -7.96
C PRO A 83 12.88 14.19 -7.01
N GLY A 84 13.35 14.04 -5.76
CA GLY A 84 13.14 15.05 -4.71
C GLY A 84 11.69 15.16 -4.20
N GLY A 85 10.84 14.19 -4.57
CA GLY A 85 9.48 14.07 -4.09
C GLY A 85 9.40 13.63 -2.63
N PRO A 86 8.21 13.70 -2.02
CA PRO A 86 8.04 13.44 -0.59
C PRO A 86 8.43 12.02 -0.18
N GLY A 87 8.30 11.03 -1.07
CA GLY A 87 8.66 9.65 -0.77
C GLY A 87 10.16 9.46 -0.49
N GLU A 88 11.01 10.15 -1.24
CA GLU A 88 12.47 10.17 -1.08
C GLU A 88 12.87 11.06 0.10
N VAL A 89 12.40 12.31 0.10
CA VAL A 89 12.84 13.33 1.06
C VAL A 89 12.48 12.94 2.49
N GLU A 90 11.23 12.54 2.72
CA GLU A 90 10.77 12.20 4.07
C GLU A 90 11.37 10.89 4.57
N ALA A 91 11.55 9.91 3.68
CA ALA A 91 12.23 8.67 4.03
C ALA A 91 13.68 8.94 4.46
N ARG A 92 14.41 9.78 3.72
CA ARG A 92 15.77 10.17 4.09
C ARG A 92 15.83 10.94 5.41
N ASN A 93 14.93 11.91 5.59
CA ASN A 93 14.86 12.69 6.83
C ASN A 93 14.57 11.82 8.06
N LYS A 94 13.66 10.85 7.93
CA LYS A 94 13.23 10.00 9.04
C LYS A 94 14.20 8.85 9.33
N TYR A 95 14.74 8.23 8.29
CA TYR A 95 15.50 6.98 8.40
C TYR A 95 17.00 7.11 8.11
N GLY A 96 17.44 8.13 7.39
CA GLY A 96 18.85 8.31 7.03
C GLY A 96 19.79 8.47 8.24
N VAL A 97 19.26 8.88 9.39
CA VAL A 97 20.01 9.00 10.66
C VAL A 97 19.96 7.74 11.54
N ARG A 98 19.26 6.69 11.08
CA ARG A 98 19.07 5.46 11.88
C ARG A 98 20.21 4.49 11.59
N SER A 99 20.93 4.11 12.64
CA SER A 99 22.14 3.28 12.54
C SER A 99 21.94 1.96 11.78
N TRP A 100 20.74 1.39 11.79
CA TRP A 100 20.45 0.12 11.12
C TRP A 100 20.23 0.22 9.60
N ILE A 101 20.05 1.41 9.02
CA ILE A 101 19.83 1.60 7.57
C ILE A 101 20.64 2.73 6.95
N GLN A 102 21.27 3.58 7.76
CA GLN A 102 22.09 4.69 7.30
C GLN A 102 23.10 4.27 6.23
N HIS A 103 23.74 3.11 6.40
CA HIS A 103 24.72 2.57 5.44
C HIS A 103 24.14 2.36 4.03
N GLU A 104 22.85 2.02 3.93
CA GLU A 104 22.18 1.79 2.64
C GLU A 104 21.85 3.10 1.93
N PHE A 105 21.44 4.14 2.67
CA PHE A 105 21.31 5.49 2.11
C PHE A 105 22.66 5.99 1.57
N GLU A 106 23.73 5.87 2.35
CA GLU A 106 25.09 6.28 1.95
C GLU A 106 25.61 5.48 0.74
N ARG A 107 25.32 4.17 0.69
CA ARG A 107 25.68 3.32 -0.45
C ARG A 107 24.99 3.77 -1.72
N ARG A 108 23.67 3.99 -1.68
CA ARG A 108 22.88 4.40 -2.85
C ARG A 108 23.28 5.78 -3.36
N ASP A 109 23.57 6.72 -2.46
CA ASP A 109 24.11 8.05 -2.80
C ASP A 109 25.44 7.92 -3.56
N ARG A 110 26.36 7.07 -3.07
CA ARG A 110 27.67 6.85 -3.70
C ARG A 110 27.57 6.16 -5.06
N GLU A 111 26.64 5.23 -5.21
CA GLU A 111 26.48 4.40 -6.42
C GLU A 111 25.50 4.99 -7.44
N GLY A 112 24.82 6.10 -7.11
CA GLY A 112 23.77 6.67 -7.95
C GLY A 112 22.57 5.72 -8.13
N SER A 113 22.31 4.86 -7.13
CA SER A 113 21.17 3.95 -7.13
C SER A 113 19.86 4.71 -6.84
N PRO A 114 18.69 4.16 -7.22
CA PRO A 114 17.40 4.75 -6.85
C PRO A 114 17.28 5.00 -5.34
N PRO A 115 16.65 6.08 -4.88
CA PRO A 115 16.54 6.38 -3.45
C PRO A 115 15.69 5.35 -2.71
N LEU A 116 15.92 5.19 -1.41
CA LEU A 116 14.98 4.50 -0.54
C LEU A 116 13.74 5.37 -0.34
N ILE A 117 12.57 4.73 -0.43
CA ILE A 117 11.26 5.38 -0.34
C ILE A 117 10.40 4.66 0.69
N SER A 118 9.55 5.41 1.40
CA SER A 118 8.54 4.85 2.32
C SER A 118 7.14 5.31 1.89
N PRO A 119 6.51 4.61 0.93
CA PRO A 119 5.26 5.07 0.34
C PRO A 119 4.09 5.10 1.32
N ASP A 120 4.01 4.09 2.18
CA ASP A 120 2.90 3.96 3.13
C ASP A 120 2.86 5.10 4.14
N GLU A 121 4.03 5.59 4.56
CA GLU A 121 4.12 6.67 5.54
C GLU A 121 4.09 8.06 4.92
N HIS A 122 4.65 8.22 3.71
CA HIS A 122 4.93 9.55 3.16
C HIS A 122 4.18 9.88 1.86
N CYS A 123 3.69 8.88 1.11
CA CYS A 123 2.95 9.17 -0.13
C CYS A 123 1.46 9.40 0.12
N TYR A 124 0.84 8.67 1.05
CA TYR A 124 -0.62 8.67 1.19
C TYR A 124 -1.17 9.73 2.15
N GLY A 125 -0.30 10.54 2.77
CA GLY A 125 -0.69 11.65 3.64
C GLY A 125 -1.51 11.26 4.87
N ASP A 126 -2.27 12.20 5.42
CA ASP A 126 -3.15 12.02 6.59
C ASP A 126 -4.57 11.57 6.23
N ARG A 127 -5.37 11.25 7.25
CA ARG A 127 -6.76 10.81 7.04
C ARG A 127 -7.67 11.98 6.70
N MET A 128 -8.42 11.92 5.59
CA MET A 128 -9.35 13.02 5.20
C MET A 128 -10.64 13.03 6.05
N SER A 129 -11.31 11.89 6.22
CA SER A 129 -12.52 11.73 7.02
C SER A 129 -12.75 10.27 7.43
N LYS A 130 -13.82 10.01 8.20
CA LYS A 130 -14.16 8.63 8.60
C LYS A 130 -14.51 7.77 7.38
N GLU A 131 -15.22 8.37 6.44
CA GLU A 131 -15.76 7.74 5.24
C GLU A 131 -14.79 7.79 4.07
N ILE A 132 -14.06 8.89 3.88
CA ILE A 132 -13.06 9.06 2.83
C ILE A 132 -11.71 9.15 3.54
N PRO A 133 -10.94 8.08 3.55
CA PRO A 133 -9.79 7.99 4.39
C PRO A 133 -8.58 8.74 3.83
N ARG A 134 -8.40 8.94 2.51
CA ARG A 134 -7.23 9.66 1.98
C ARG A 134 -7.59 10.58 0.80
N PRO A 135 -6.72 11.54 0.45
CA PRO A 135 -6.98 12.50 -0.63
C PRO A 135 -7.25 11.86 -2.00
N GLN A 136 -6.54 10.80 -2.39
CA GLN A 136 -6.75 10.20 -3.71
C GLN A 136 -8.16 9.61 -3.89
N TRP A 137 -8.71 9.06 -2.81
CA TRP A 137 -10.07 8.52 -2.82
C TRP A 137 -11.11 9.64 -2.85
N ALA A 138 -10.80 10.84 -2.35
CA ALA A 138 -11.72 11.97 -2.38
C ALA A 138 -12.03 12.40 -3.81
N ASN A 139 -10.99 12.53 -4.65
CA ASN A 139 -11.15 12.90 -6.05
C ASN A 139 -11.94 11.85 -6.84
N MET A 140 -11.64 10.57 -6.62
CA MET A 140 -12.35 9.48 -7.29
C MET A 140 -13.82 9.39 -6.85
N VAL A 141 -14.12 9.55 -5.55
CA VAL A 141 -15.51 9.57 -5.05
C VAL A 141 -16.27 10.79 -5.60
N ALA A 142 -15.62 11.95 -5.69
CA ALA A 142 -16.23 13.13 -6.29
C ALA A 142 -16.51 12.95 -7.79
N ALA A 143 -15.64 12.24 -8.52
CA ALA A 143 -15.81 11.95 -9.94
C ALA A 143 -16.89 10.89 -10.23
N HIS A 144 -17.20 10.02 -9.27
CA HIS A 144 -18.14 8.90 -9.42
C HIS A 144 -19.14 8.83 -8.24
N PRO A 145 -20.01 9.84 -8.06
CA PRO A 145 -20.91 9.93 -6.91
C PRO A 145 -21.95 8.80 -6.83
N GLU A 146 -22.25 8.16 -7.95
CA GLU A 146 -23.18 7.02 -8.06
C GLU A 146 -22.58 5.70 -7.59
N LYS A 147 -21.26 5.61 -7.44
CA LYS A 147 -20.56 4.36 -7.14
C LYS A 147 -20.48 4.06 -5.65
N ILE A 148 -20.47 2.77 -5.32
CA ILE A 148 -20.41 2.25 -3.96
C ILE A 148 -18.99 2.44 -3.43
N TYR A 149 -18.85 3.32 -2.46
CA TYR A 149 -17.64 3.42 -1.65
C TYR A 149 -17.76 2.55 -0.38
N ASN A 150 -16.91 1.52 -0.26
CA ASN A 150 -16.81 0.69 0.93
C ASN A 150 -15.43 0.11 1.16
N VAL A 151 -14.51 0.95 1.60
CA VAL A 151 -13.13 0.55 1.90
C VAL A 151 -13.02 0.22 3.40
N LYS A 152 -13.41 -1.00 3.79
CA LYS A 152 -13.29 -1.48 5.18
C LYS A 152 -11.84 -1.72 5.58
N ASN A 153 -11.02 -2.23 4.67
CA ASN A 153 -9.61 -2.47 4.91
C ASN A 153 -8.76 -1.45 4.17
N LEU A 154 -8.59 -0.31 4.84
CA LEU A 154 -7.92 0.85 4.29
C LEU A 154 -6.50 0.54 3.80
N HIS A 155 -5.71 -0.13 4.63
CA HIS A 155 -4.33 -0.51 4.32
C HIS A 155 -4.20 -1.54 3.19
N LEU A 156 -5.23 -2.36 2.95
CA LEU A 156 -5.20 -3.34 1.86
C LEU A 156 -5.62 -2.73 0.51
N VAL A 157 -6.47 -1.72 0.53
CA VAL A 157 -6.97 -1.02 -0.68
C VAL A 157 -6.04 0.11 -1.11
N GLN A 158 -5.39 0.82 -0.17
CA GLN A 158 -4.37 1.82 -0.48
C GLN A 158 -3.15 1.21 -1.17
N SER A 159 -2.80 -0.02 -0.83
CA SER A 159 -1.66 -0.70 -1.42
C SER A 159 -2.08 -1.58 -2.61
N LEU A 160 -3.06 -1.18 -3.43
CA LEU A 160 -3.42 -1.94 -4.64
C LEU A 160 -2.23 -2.04 -5.59
N VAL A 161 -1.67 -0.88 -5.97
CA VAL A 161 -0.43 -0.79 -6.75
C VAL A 161 0.77 -1.00 -5.83
N GLY A 162 0.72 -0.42 -4.64
CA GLY A 162 1.73 -0.57 -3.61
C GLY A 162 2.13 -2.02 -3.38
N ARG A 163 1.20 -2.98 -3.19
CA ARG A 163 1.50 -4.41 -2.91
C ARG A 163 2.12 -5.16 -4.08
N GLY A 164 1.90 -4.71 -5.30
CA GLY A 164 2.68 -5.16 -6.45
C GLY A 164 4.11 -4.60 -6.42
N LEU A 165 4.26 -3.35 -5.97
CA LEU A 165 5.53 -2.66 -5.76
C LEU A 165 6.22 -2.96 -4.43
N TYR A 166 5.60 -3.69 -3.49
CA TYR A 166 6.12 -3.91 -2.13
C TYR A 166 7.45 -4.69 -2.13
N ALA A 167 7.87 -5.25 -3.27
CA ALA A 167 9.25 -5.68 -3.47
C ALA A 167 10.26 -4.53 -3.26
N LEU A 168 9.94 -3.31 -3.71
CA LEU A 168 10.73 -2.09 -3.51
C LEU A 168 10.53 -1.49 -2.11
N THR A 169 9.33 -1.60 -1.53
CA THR A 169 9.10 -1.13 -0.15
C THR A 169 9.67 -2.06 0.90
N LEU A 170 9.99 -3.31 0.56
CA LEU A 170 10.74 -4.23 1.38
C LEU A 170 12.21 -4.30 0.97
N GLU A 171 12.66 -3.55 -0.03
CA GLU A 171 14.09 -3.53 -0.43
C GLU A 171 14.96 -3.07 0.75
N TRP A 172 14.51 -2.12 1.56
CA TRP A 172 15.23 -1.76 2.79
C TRP A 172 15.23 -2.90 3.82
N TRP A 173 14.20 -3.75 3.84
CA TRP A 173 14.14 -4.94 4.69
C TRP A 173 15.13 -6.00 4.17
N TYR A 174 15.10 -6.29 2.87
CA TYR A 174 16.09 -7.16 2.21
C TYR A 174 17.53 -6.62 2.29
N ALA A 175 17.72 -5.31 2.37
CA ALA A 175 19.03 -4.69 2.61
C ALA A 175 19.44 -4.72 4.08
N ALA A 176 18.47 -4.69 5.01
CA ALA A 176 18.72 -4.72 6.46
C ALA A 176 18.97 -6.14 7.00
N PHE A 177 18.58 -7.18 6.27
CA PHE A 177 18.78 -8.58 6.64
C PHE A 177 19.75 -9.27 5.66
N PRO A 178 20.81 -9.94 6.16
CA PRO A 178 21.68 -10.77 5.34
C PRO A 178 20.91 -11.84 4.55
N ALA A 179 21.44 -12.28 3.41
CA ALA A 179 20.79 -13.29 2.57
C ALA A 179 20.62 -14.64 3.29
N GLU A 180 21.48 -14.93 4.24
CA GLU A 180 21.42 -16.11 5.11
C GLU A 180 20.26 -16.08 6.14
N ASP A 181 19.68 -14.90 6.40
CA ASP A 181 18.56 -14.69 7.33
C ASP A 181 17.18 -14.63 6.61
N ILE A 182 17.16 -14.67 5.26
CA ILE A 182 15.98 -14.58 4.40
C ILE A 182 15.66 -15.93 3.75
#